data_AF-A0A8T1VRB0-F1
#
_entry.id   AF-A0A8T1VRB0-F1
#
_cell.length_a   1.000
_cell.length_b   1.000
_cell.length_c   1.000
_cell.angle_alpha   90.00
_cell.angle_beta   90.00
_cell.angle_gamma   90.00
#
_symmetry.space_group_name_H-M   'P 1'
#
loop_
_entity.id
_entity.type
_entity.pdbx_description
1 polymer ?
#
loop_
_entity_poly.entity_id
_entity_poly.type
_entity_poly.pdbx_seq_one_letter_code
_entity_poly.pdbx_strand_id
1 'polypeptide(L)'
;MSFFGYRSSSSRASQQETHLSELERLRGRQLASLVRAGGRAKNQQQTTFEVPVADTPRGPLALQLQLPTEFPVKVPRLKASIPVQHRWLDAAGNVQGHPDLNKWTAHSDLGRIVTEIVTELRVVASSASASKPPVSPARSSSPAPAASFSPYPGSRASYASPRRQPPQAQTQQPKQQQTPDTSKMQRTQMPVIPAVFPELEELSVSQLEKLSSDKRALKKFVKDLTSVKEFTQLRDEVLHSNMGIAKATLGYESELRELQEVVETQRAELRAAQQALAEKQARQQRLVARHRPDALLEQLSAAAKDVDNESDEIASQFAHGDIDVARFISTYLPQRNLLEKVVTAEVLLGWRRSQLRNFQSWRHMGQCWRMDCSDSSHFMRQCMWNAWLHAPHTGGQPSPGMMQSGQHASNAQRQMPQHSSSTPHRHVATPCHRLIATFIAF
;
A
#
# COMPACT_ATOMS: atom_id res chain seq x y z
N MET A 1 8.04 -64.98 -2.14
CA MET A 1 9.11 -63.96 -2.24
C MET A 1 8.52 -62.72 -2.91
N SER A 2 8.57 -61.61 -2.19
CA SER A 2 8.07 -60.29 -2.57
C SER A 2 8.88 -59.68 -3.72
N PHE A 3 8.24 -58.95 -4.65
CA PHE A 3 8.86 -57.81 -5.34
C PHE A 3 7.77 -56.88 -5.91
N PHE A 4 7.42 -55.84 -5.15
CA PHE A 4 6.71 -54.64 -5.61
C PHE A 4 7.70 -53.48 -5.54
N GLY A 5 7.80 -52.61 -6.55
CA GLY A 5 8.63 -51.41 -6.45
C GLY A 5 8.72 -50.50 -7.67
N TYR A 6 7.88 -49.46 -7.67
CA TYR A 6 8.11 -48.08 -8.14
C TYR A 6 8.46 -47.75 -9.61
N ARG A 7 7.53 -47.05 -10.29
CA ARG A 7 7.78 -45.78 -11.00
C ARG A 7 6.45 -45.06 -11.29
N SER A 8 6.11 -44.05 -10.50
CA SER A 8 5.02 -43.10 -10.81
C SER A 8 5.24 -41.69 -10.21
N SER A 9 6.47 -41.36 -9.80
CA SER A 9 6.78 -40.08 -9.13
C SER A 9 7.13 -38.93 -10.08
N SER A 10 7.55 -39.20 -11.32
CA SER A 10 8.11 -38.16 -12.20
C SER A 10 7.07 -37.28 -12.90
N SER A 11 5.91 -37.82 -13.31
CA SER A 11 4.87 -37.04 -14.00
C SER A 11 4.10 -36.11 -13.06
N ARG A 12 3.94 -36.53 -11.80
CA ARG A 12 3.23 -35.77 -10.77
C ARG A 12 4.02 -34.56 -10.28
N ALA A 13 5.35 -34.66 -10.24
CA ALA A 13 6.24 -33.55 -9.88
C ALA A 13 6.19 -32.42 -10.93
N SER A 14 6.26 -32.77 -12.22
CA SER A 14 6.21 -31.79 -13.32
C SER A 14 4.87 -31.05 -13.39
N GLN A 15 3.74 -31.74 -13.18
CA GLN A 15 2.42 -31.10 -13.15
C GLN A 15 2.24 -30.16 -11.94
N GLN A 16 2.88 -30.48 -10.82
CA GLN A 16 2.81 -29.66 -9.61
C GLN A 16 3.64 -28.37 -9.75
N GLU A 17 4.79 -28.43 -10.41
CA GLU A 17 5.61 -27.25 -10.73
C GLU A 17 4.91 -26.30 -11.72
N THR A 18 4.25 -26.83 -12.76
CA THR A 18 3.49 -25.99 -13.71
C THR A 18 2.31 -25.28 -13.06
N HIS A 19 1.61 -25.95 -12.14
CA HIS A 19 0.47 -25.36 -11.43
C HIS A 19 0.91 -24.26 -10.44
N LEU A 20 2.05 -24.44 -9.77
CA LEU A 20 2.62 -23.39 -8.90
C LEU A 20 3.03 -22.15 -9.72
N SER A 21 3.67 -22.35 -10.87
CA SER A 21 4.06 -21.25 -11.76
C SER A 21 2.85 -20.48 -12.32
N GLU A 22 1.76 -21.18 -12.65
CA GLU A 22 0.52 -20.54 -13.09
C GLU A 22 -0.13 -19.70 -11.98
N LEU A 23 -0.16 -20.23 -10.75
CA LEU A 23 -0.68 -19.50 -9.59
C LEU A 23 0.13 -18.24 -9.27
N GLU A 24 1.46 -18.30 -9.38
CA GLU A 24 2.34 -17.14 -9.21
C GLU A 24 2.08 -16.07 -10.29
N ARG A 25 1.89 -16.48 -11.54
CA ARG A 25 1.53 -15.58 -12.64
C ARG A 25 0.17 -14.92 -12.40
N LEU A 26 -0.83 -15.69 -11.99
CA LEU A 26 -2.16 -15.18 -11.65
C LEU A 26 -2.08 -14.21 -10.46
N ARG A 27 -1.33 -14.56 -9.41
CA ARG A 27 -1.06 -13.69 -8.26
C ARG A 27 -0.48 -12.34 -8.70
N GLY A 28 0.59 -12.37 -9.49
CA GLY A 28 1.23 -11.17 -10.01
C GLY A 28 0.26 -10.29 -10.82
N ARG A 29 -0.59 -10.90 -11.66
CA ARG A 29 -1.62 -10.19 -12.42
C ARG A 29 -2.64 -9.50 -11.52
N GLN A 30 -3.13 -10.18 -10.48
CA GLN A 30 -4.09 -9.59 -9.54
C GLN A 30 -3.47 -8.43 -8.74
N LEU A 31 -2.23 -8.58 -8.29
CA LEU A 31 -1.50 -7.52 -7.59
C LEU A 31 -1.29 -6.29 -8.48
N ALA A 32 -0.91 -6.50 -9.74
CA ALA A 32 -0.78 -5.41 -10.71
C ALA A 32 -2.12 -4.68 -10.92
N SER A 33 -3.24 -5.42 -10.97
CA SER A 33 -4.58 -4.82 -11.06
C SER A 33 -4.94 -4.02 -9.80
N LEU A 34 -4.65 -4.56 -8.62
CA LEU A 34 -4.86 -3.87 -7.34
C LEU A 34 -4.06 -2.57 -7.23
N VAL A 35 -2.80 -2.57 -7.65
CA VAL A 35 -1.95 -1.36 -7.65
C VAL A 35 -2.51 -0.29 -8.59
N ARG A 36 -3.00 -0.68 -9.78
CA ARG A 36 -3.69 0.25 -10.71
C ARG A 36 -4.98 0.83 -10.10
N ALA A 37 -5.69 0.04 -9.30
CA ALA A 37 -6.88 0.49 -8.56
C ALA A 37 -6.55 1.40 -7.35
N GLY A 38 -5.28 1.76 -7.15
CA GLY A 38 -4.84 2.66 -6.07
C GLY A 38 -4.36 1.94 -4.80
N GLY A 39 -4.19 0.62 -4.83
CA GLY A 39 -3.71 -0.17 -3.70
C GLY A 39 -2.23 0.04 -3.41
N ARG A 40 -1.91 0.33 -2.15
CA ARG A 40 -0.54 0.51 -1.65
C ARG A 40 -0.20 -0.59 -0.67
N ALA A 41 0.91 -1.29 -0.87
CA ALA A 41 1.37 -2.32 0.06
C ALA A 41 1.77 -1.67 1.39
N LYS A 42 1.26 -2.22 2.50
CA LYS A 42 1.60 -1.80 3.87
C LYS A 42 2.74 -2.58 4.48
N ASN A 43 3.12 -3.71 3.87
CA ASN A 43 4.21 -4.54 4.32
C ASN A 43 5.12 -4.98 3.16
N GLN A 44 6.37 -5.30 3.48
CA GLN A 44 7.35 -5.77 2.49
C GLN A 44 6.94 -7.10 1.83
N GLN A 45 6.17 -7.94 2.54
CA GLN A 45 5.70 -9.23 2.04
C GLN A 45 4.48 -9.12 1.10
N GLN A 46 3.96 -7.91 0.85
CA GLN A 46 2.80 -7.69 -0.03
C GLN A 46 1.59 -8.58 0.34
N THR A 47 1.32 -8.73 1.63
CA THR A 47 0.14 -9.45 2.14
C THR A 47 -0.95 -8.50 2.61
N THR A 48 -0.61 -7.24 2.89
CA THR A 48 -1.57 -6.22 3.34
C THR A 48 -1.49 -5.02 2.42
N PHE A 49 -2.63 -4.60 1.89
CA PHE A 49 -2.76 -3.42 1.04
C PHE A 49 -3.77 -2.44 1.63
N GLU A 50 -3.62 -1.16 1.31
CA GLU A 50 -4.58 -0.13 1.65
C GLU A 50 -4.88 0.72 0.42
N VAL A 51 -6.16 1.02 0.21
CA VAL A 51 -6.64 1.88 -0.87
C VAL A 51 -7.39 3.07 -0.25
N PRO A 52 -6.92 4.31 -0.43
CA PRO A 52 -7.61 5.48 0.11
C PRO A 52 -8.96 5.71 -0.60
N VAL A 53 -10.02 5.98 0.17
CA VAL A 53 -11.37 6.18 -0.37
C VAL A 53 -11.74 7.66 -0.37
N ALA A 54 -11.81 8.30 0.81
CA ALA A 54 -12.20 9.69 1.02
C ALA A 54 -11.84 10.16 2.44
N ASP A 55 -11.74 11.47 2.64
CA ASP A 55 -11.61 12.06 3.98
C ASP A 55 -13.00 12.29 4.59
N THR A 56 -13.26 11.70 5.75
CA THR A 56 -14.54 11.85 6.47
C THR A 56 -14.31 12.66 7.74
N PRO A 57 -15.35 13.26 8.36
CA PRO A 57 -15.21 13.98 9.63
C PRO A 57 -14.73 13.10 10.79
N ARG A 58 -14.76 11.75 10.65
CA ARG A 58 -14.25 10.80 11.64
C ARG A 58 -12.81 10.34 11.35
N GLY A 59 -12.20 10.85 10.28
CA GLY A 59 -10.86 10.49 9.82
C GLY A 59 -10.82 9.98 8.37
N PRO A 60 -9.63 9.65 7.84
CA PRO A 60 -9.47 9.14 6.48
C PRO A 60 -10.10 7.74 6.34
N LEU A 61 -11.10 7.62 5.48
CA LEU A 61 -11.68 6.34 5.08
C LEU A 61 -10.77 5.67 4.06
N ALA A 62 -10.31 4.47 4.38
CA ALA A 62 -9.49 3.63 3.52
C ALA A 62 -10.04 2.20 3.53
N LEU A 63 -9.85 1.50 2.41
CA LEU A 63 -10.16 0.09 2.26
C LEU A 63 -8.88 -0.72 2.49
N GLN A 64 -8.87 -1.54 3.53
CA GLN A 64 -7.78 -2.42 3.90
C GLN A 64 -8.03 -3.81 3.31
N LEU A 65 -7.00 -4.36 2.66
CA LEU A 65 -7.02 -5.69 2.06
C LEU A 65 -5.98 -6.56 2.72
N GLN A 66 -6.37 -7.77 3.07
CA GLN A 66 -5.48 -8.81 3.58
C GLN A 66 -5.52 -10.02 2.64
N LEU A 67 -4.39 -10.31 2.03
CA LEU A 67 -4.20 -11.42 1.12
C LEU A 67 -3.75 -12.66 1.91
N PRO A 68 -4.51 -13.76 1.88
CA PRO A 68 -4.07 -15.01 2.51
C PRO A 68 -2.83 -15.60 1.80
N THR A 69 -2.15 -16.51 2.47
CA THR A 69 -1.02 -17.29 1.94
C THR A 69 -1.42 -18.08 0.69
N GLU A 70 -2.67 -18.55 0.62
CA GLU A 70 -3.21 -19.29 -0.52
C GLU A 70 -3.78 -18.41 -1.65
N PHE A 71 -3.57 -17.09 -1.62
CA PHE A 71 -4.04 -16.19 -2.68
C PHE A 71 -3.28 -16.44 -4.00
N PRO A 72 -3.96 -16.52 -5.17
CA PRO A 72 -5.33 -16.08 -5.47
C PRO A 72 -6.42 -17.15 -5.42
N VAL A 73 -6.10 -18.39 -5.00
CA VAL A 73 -7.11 -19.47 -4.89
C VAL A 73 -8.14 -19.15 -3.82
N LYS A 74 -7.67 -18.61 -2.69
CA LYS A 74 -8.52 -18.15 -1.60
C LYS A 74 -8.82 -16.66 -1.72
N VAL A 75 -10.08 -16.30 -1.44
CA VAL A 75 -10.58 -14.92 -1.51
C VAL A 75 -9.81 -13.99 -0.57
N PRO A 76 -9.44 -12.76 -1.00
CA PRO A 76 -8.85 -11.76 -0.13
C PRO A 76 -9.88 -11.20 0.86
N ARG A 77 -9.43 -10.83 2.06
CA ARG A 77 -10.29 -10.19 3.07
C ARG A 77 -10.23 -8.69 2.90
N LEU A 78 -11.39 -8.05 2.80
CA LEU A 78 -11.51 -6.59 2.63
C LEU A 78 -12.24 -5.99 3.84
N LYS A 79 -11.73 -4.87 4.36
CA LYS A 79 -12.27 -4.18 5.53
C LYS A 79 -12.13 -2.66 5.41
N ALA A 80 -13.15 -1.92 5.80
CA ALA A 80 -13.08 -0.46 5.91
C ALA A 80 -12.31 -0.03 7.18
N SER A 81 -11.47 1.01 7.08
CA SER A 81 -10.68 1.54 8.20
C SER A 81 -11.54 2.15 9.31
N ILE A 82 -12.72 2.66 8.96
CA ILE A 82 -13.70 3.23 9.88
C ILE A 82 -15.09 2.63 9.62
N PRO A 83 -15.96 2.51 10.64
CA PRO A 83 -17.31 2.00 10.46
C PRO A 83 -18.15 2.92 9.56
N VAL A 84 -18.63 2.37 8.44
CA VAL A 84 -19.54 3.05 7.50
C VAL A 84 -20.75 2.15 7.26
N GLN A 85 -21.95 2.73 7.28
CA GLN A 85 -23.17 1.98 7.02
C GLN A 85 -23.35 1.81 5.52
N HIS A 86 -23.17 0.59 5.01
CA HIS A 86 -23.27 0.29 3.60
C HIS A 86 -23.72 -1.15 3.36
N ARG A 87 -24.50 -1.41 2.29
CA ARG A 87 -25.04 -2.74 1.97
C ARG A 87 -23.99 -3.82 1.72
N TRP A 88 -22.76 -3.42 1.38
CA TRP A 88 -21.64 -4.36 1.19
C TRP A 88 -20.80 -4.55 2.44
N LEU A 89 -20.99 -3.75 3.49
CA LEU A 89 -20.22 -3.82 4.73
C LEU A 89 -21.05 -4.44 5.86
N ASP A 90 -20.43 -5.28 6.69
CA ASP A 90 -21.02 -5.75 7.94
C ASP A 90 -20.85 -4.72 9.09
N ALA A 91 -21.42 -5.00 10.26
CA ALA A 91 -21.32 -4.13 11.45
C ALA A 91 -19.87 -3.90 11.93
N ALA A 92 -18.93 -4.76 11.55
CA ALA A 92 -17.51 -4.65 11.86
C ALA A 92 -16.69 -4.00 10.72
N GLY A 93 -17.34 -3.63 9.61
CA GLY A 93 -16.72 -2.99 8.45
C GLY A 93 -16.08 -3.97 7.45
N ASN A 94 -16.32 -5.28 7.54
CA ASN A 94 -15.82 -6.24 6.53
C ASN A 94 -16.73 -6.26 5.29
N VAL A 95 -16.15 -6.43 4.12
CA VAL A 95 -16.90 -6.52 2.86
C VAL A 95 -17.48 -7.93 2.70
N GLN A 96 -18.81 -8.07 2.75
CA GLN A 96 -19.52 -9.36 2.55
C GLN A 96 -20.59 -9.32 1.46
N GLY A 97 -20.98 -8.14 0.98
CA GLY A 97 -22.12 -8.01 0.04
C GLY A 97 -21.75 -7.87 -1.45
N HIS A 98 -20.46 -7.86 -1.81
CA HIS A 98 -20.04 -7.63 -3.20
C HIS A 98 -20.18 -8.90 -4.06
N PRO A 99 -20.90 -8.88 -5.20
CA PRO A 99 -21.26 -10.09 -5.95
C PRO A 99 -20.05 -10.85 -6.49
N ASP A 100 -19.05 -10.15 -7.03
CA ASP A 100 -17.85 -10.78 -7.62
C ASP A 100 -16.82 -11.20 -6.57
N LEU A 101 -16.93 -10.66 -5.35
CA LEU A 101 -16.10 -11.09 -4.22
C LEU A 101 -16.70 -12.36 -3.60
N ASN A 102 -18.03 -12.49 -3.56
CA ASN A 102 -18.72 -13.69 -3.09
C ASN A 102 -18.59 -14.86 -4.08
N LYS A 103 -18.43 -14.56 -5.38
CA LYS A 103 -18.15 -15.54 -6.45
C LYS A 103 -16.67 -15.51 -6.87
N TRP A 104 -15.78 -15.34 -5.89
CA TRP A 104 -14.35 -15.21 -6.16
C TRP A 104 -13.79 -16.45 -6.86
N THR A 105 -12.95 -16.21 -7.88
CA THR A 105 -12.12 -17.22 -8.55
C THR A 105 -10.70 -16.68 -8.66
N ALA A 106 -9.71 -17.54 -8.85
CA ALA A 106 -8.32 -17.11 -9.09
C ALA A 106 -8.16 -16.20 -10.33
N HIS A 107 -9.15 -16.21 -11.23
CA HIS A 107 -9.20 -15.42 -12.45
C HIS A 107 -9.97 -14.11 -12.32
N SER A 108 -10.74 -13.90 -11.23
CA SER A 108 -11.53 -12.69 -10.98
C SER A 108 -10.63 -11.45 -10.91
N ASP A 109 -11.05 -10.28 -11.41
CA ASP A 109 -10.21 -9.08 -11.39
C ASP A 109 -10.32 -8.33 -10.06
N LEU A 110 -9.29 -8.48 -9.21
CA LEU A 110 -9.26 -7.81 -7.90
C LEU A 110 -9.26 -6.29 -8.02
N GLY A 111 -8.57 -5.73 -9.02
CA GLY A 111 -8.49 -4.29 -9.21
C GLY A 111 -9.87 -3.70 -9.51
N ARG A 112 -10.60 -4.33 -10.43
CA ARG A 112 -11.97 -3.92 -10.77
C ARG A 112 -12.90 -3.96 -9.56
N ILE A 113 -12.91 -5.09 -8.82
CA ILE A 113 -13.74 -5.26 -7.61
C ILE A 113 -13.45 -4.15 -6.59
N VAL A 114 -12.17 -3.87 -6.37
CA VAL A 114 -11.74 -2.81 -5.44
C VAL A 114 -12.18 -1.44 -5.92
N THR A 115 -12.05 -1.13 -7.21
CA THR A 115 -12.53 0.13 -7.77
C THR A 115 -14.04 0.29 -7.59
N GLU A 116 -14.84 -0.75 -7.86
CA GLU A 116 -16.30 -0.71 -7.65
C GLU A 116 -16.65 -0.44 -6.18
N ILE A 117 -15.99 -1.14 -5.23
CA ILE A 117 -16.19 -0.93 -3.79
C ILE A 117 -15.78 0.49 -3.37
N VAL A 118 -14.61 0.97 -3.81
CA VAL A 118 -14.09 2.30 -3.46
C VAL A 118 -15.00 3.40 -4.00
N THR A 119 -15.48 3.28 -5.24
CA THR A 119 -16.40 4.24 -5.85
C THR A 119 -17.71 4.31 -5.08
N GLU A 120 -18.30 3.16 -4.73
CA GLU A 120 -19.54 3.12 -3.97
C GLU A 120 -19.37 3.70 -2.54
N LEU A 121 -18.29 3.34 -1.85
CA LEU A 121 -18.00 3.87 -0.51
C LEU A 121 -17.73 5.38 -0.52
N ARG A 122 -17.17 5.92 -1.61
CA ARG A 122 -16.98 7.36 -1.77
C ARG A 122 -18.32 8.10 -1.85
N VAL A 123 -19.31 7.55 -2.56
CA VAL A 123 -20.66 8.12 -2.64
C VAL A 123 -21.31 8.18 -1.26
N VAL A 124 -21.19 7.10 -0.48
CA VAL A 124 -21.72 7.03 0.89
C VAL A 124 -21.02 8.05 1.80
N ALA A 125 -19.68 8.14 1.72
CA ALA A 125 -18.89 9.09 2.50
C ALA A 125 -19.29 10.56 2.24
N SER A 126 -19.54 10.92 0.97
CA SER A 126 -20.01 12.26 0.60
C SER A 126 -21.46 12.54 1.01
N SER A 127 -22.32 11.51 1.05
CA SER A 127 -23.70 11.66 1.52
C SER A 127 -23.81 11.82 3.04
N ALA A 128 -22.91 11.19 3.81
CA ALA A 128 -22.87 11.29 5.27
C ALA A 128 -22.39 12.67 5.77
N SER A 129 -21.66 13.43 4.94
CA SER A 129 -21.30 14.83 5.25
C SER A 129 -22.43 15.84 5.04
N ALA A 130 -23.55 15.45 4.41
CA ALA A 130 -24.66 16.35 4.08
C ALA A 130 -25.83 16.31 5.09
N SER A 131 -25.78 15.48 6.14
CA SER A 131 -26.85 15.39 7.13
C SER A 131 -26.61 16.32 8.34
N LYS A 132 -27.30 17.47 8.33
CA LYS A 132 -27.64 18.26 9.53
C LYS A 132 -28.43 17.37 10.50
N PRO A 133 -28.24 17.44 11.84
CA PRO A 133 -28.92 16.53 12.76
C PRO A 133 -30.43 16.83 12.78
N PRO A 134 -31.31 15.82 12.64
CA PRO A 134 -32.74 16.00 12.88
C PRO A 134 -33.00 15.98 14.39
N VAL A 135 -33.44 17.13 14.90
CA VAL A 135 -34.08 17.25 16.22
C VAL A 135 -35.31 16.35 16.22
N SER A 136 -35.39 15.44 17.19
CA SER A 136 -36.57 14.61 17.41
C SER A 136 -37.69 15.45 18.04
N PRO A 137 -38.94 15.46 17.53
CA PRO A 137 -40.07 15.98 18.28
C PRO A 137 -40.69 14.86 19.13
N ALA A 138 -40.86 15.19 20.41
CA ALA A 138 -41.63 14.40 21.36
C ALA A 138 -43.07 14.20 20.88
N ARG A 139 -43.59 13.00 21.11
CA ARG A 139 -45.00 12.65 20.95
C ARG A 139 -45.77 13.17 22.16
N SER A 140 -46.74 14.04 21.95
CA SER A 140 -47.85 14.27 22.87
C SER A 140 -49.18 14.27 22.10
N SER A 141 -50.14 13.62 22.73
CA SER A 141 -51.49 13.26 22.29
C SER A 141 -52.48 14.42 22.19
N SER A 142 -53.50 14.22 21.34
CA SER A 142 -54.89 14.73 21.39
C SER A 142 -55.30 15.92 20.48
N PRO A 143 -56.59 16.00 20.06
CA PRO A 143 -56.96 16.13 18.63
C PRO A 143 -57.76 17.40 18.22
N ALA A 144 -57.65 17.76 16.92
CA ALA A 144 -58.62 18.42 15.98
C ALA A 144 -59.39 19.71 16.41
N PRO A 145 -60.09 20.48 15.53
CA PRO A 145 -60.34 20.32 14.08
C PRO A 145 -60.25 21.61 13.19
N ALA A 146 -60.38 21.36 11.87
CA ALA A 146 -61.11 22.12 10.82
C ALA A 146 -60.62 23.47 10.23
N ALA A 147 -60.76 23.50 8.88
CA ALA A 147 -60.94 24.63 7.95
C ALA A 147 -59.74 25.58 7.74
N SER A 148 -59.51 26.26 6.61
CA SER A 148 -59.94 26.26 5.20
C SER A 148 -59.08 27.38 4.54
N PHE A 149 -59.09 27.46 3.20
CA PHE A 149 -58.68 28.59 2.35
C PHE A 149 -57.25 28.60 1.74
N SER A 150 -57.25 28.32 0.42
CA SER A 150 -56.35 28.86 -0.63
C SER A 150 -56.55 30.40 -0.81
N PRO A 151 -55.76 31.18 -1.62
CA PRO A 151 -55.08 30.79 -2.88
C PRO A 151 -53.69 31.42 -3.22
N TYR A 152 -53.05 30.81 -4.24
CA TYR A 152 -51.90 31.16 -5.10
C TYR A 152 -51.88 32.62 -5.65
N PRO A 153 -50.82 33.17 -6.32
CA PRO A 153 -50.00 32.49 -7.36
C PRO A 153 -48.55 32.95 -7.65
N GLY A 154 -47.85 32.18 -8.52
CA GLY A 154 -46.77 32.72 -9.35
C GLY A 154 -45.75 31.70 -9.89
N SER A 155 -46.02 31.15 -11.09
CA SER A 155 -45.10 30.81 -12.21
C SER A 155 -43.74 30.15 -11.95
N ARG A 156 -43.20 29.21 -12.75
CA ARG A 156 -43.51 28.63 -14.06
C ARG A 156 -42.39 27.58 -14.34
N ALA A 157 -42.67 26.71 -15.30
CA ALA A 157 -41.74 25.90 -16.10
C ALA A 157 -41.60 24.41 -15.72
N SER A 158 -42.48 23.64 -16.34
CA SER A 158 -42.42 22.21 -16.59
C SER A 158 -41.35 21.88 -17.62
N TYR A 159 -40.53 20.83 -17.44
CA TYR A 159 -40.14 19.90 -18.51
C TYR A 159 -39.81 18.50 -17.94
N ALA A 160 -40.59 17.51 -18.38
CA ALA A 160 -40.24 16.12 -18.68
C ALA A 160 -39.55 15.21 -17.63
N SER A 161 -40.33 14.28 -17.09
CA SER A 161 -39.87 12.95 -16.63
C SER A 161 -40.28 11.87 -17.62
N PRO A 162 -39.55 10.75 -17.74
CA PRO A 162 -40.15 9.45 -18.01
C PRO A 162 -40.26 8.66 -16.70
N ARG A 163 -41.53 8.40 -16.38
CA ARG A 163 -42.05 7.59 -15.28
C ARG A 163 -41.67 6.11 -15.47
N ARG A 164 -41.09 5.46 -14.45
CA ARG A 164 -41.17 4.00 -14.27
C ARG A 164 -41.84 3.70 -12.94
N GLN A 165 -42.88 2.86 -13.01
CA GLN A 165 -43.64 2.34 -11.88
C GLN A 165 -42.81 1.32 -11.09
N PRO A 166 -43.00 1.18 -9.77
CA PRO A 166 -42.54 0.03 -9.02
C PRO A 166 -43.57 -1.12 -9.10
N PRO A 167 -43.15 -2.38 -9.26
CA PRO A 167 -44.01 -3.52 -8.96
C PRO A 167 -43.97 -3.85 -7.46
N GLN A 168 -45.14 -4.09 -6.88
CA GLN A 168 -45.33 -4.75 -5.60
C GLN A 168 -44.81 -6.19 -5.67
N ALA A 169 -44.07 -6.65 -4.65
CA ALA A 169 -43.93 -8.07 -4.34
C ALA A 169 -43.63 -8.28 -2.84
N GLN A 170 -44.66 -8.76 -2.15
CA GLN A 170 -44.66 -9.79 -1.10
C GLN A 170 -43.59 -9.79 0.00
N THR A 171 -44.08 -9.52 1.20
CA THR A 171 -43.55 -9.88 2.51
C THR A 171 -43.28 -11.39 2.62
N GLN A 172 -42.02 -11.78 2.84
CA GLN A 172 -41.68 -13.02 3.54
C GLN A 172 -40.61 -12.73 4.60
N GLN A 173 -40.92 -13.09 5.84
CA GLN A 173 -40.05 -13.05 7.02
C GLN A 173 -38.78 -13.88 6.83
N PRO A 174 -37.61 -13.43 7.31
CA PRO A 174 -36.51 -14.32 7.64
C PRO A 174 -36.69 -14.89 9.06
N LYS A 175 -36.53 -16.21 9.16
CA LYS A 175 -36.30 -16.96 10.40
C LYS A 175 -35.09 -16.39 11.16
N GLN A 176 -35.28 -16.24 12.46
CA GLN A 176 -34.26 -15.90 13.46
C GLN A 176 -33.28 -17.05 13.69
N GLN A 177 -31.97 -16.73 13.74
CA GLN A 177 -30.93 -17.36 14.56
C GLN A 177 -29.60 -16.67 14.24
N GLN A 178 -28.71 -16.23 15.13
CA GLN A 178 -28.61 -16.16 16.60
C GLN A 178 -27.46 -15.16 16.85
N THR A 179 -27.63 -14.17 17.74
CA THR A 179 -26.53 -13.33 18.25
C THR A 179 -26.24 -13.69 19.72
N PRO A 180 -24.98 -13.58 20.19
CA PRO A 180 -24.58 -14.07 21.50
C PRO A 180 -25.06 -13.16 22.64
N ASP A 181 -25.47 -13.81 23.73
CA ASP A 181 -25.79 -13.35 25.08
C ASP A 181 -25.68 -11.85 25.42
N THR A 182 -26.80 -11.14 25.30
CA THR A 182 -27.13 -9.96 26.13
C THR A 182 -28.17 -10.36 27.18
N SER A 183 -27.82 -11.30 28.06
CA SER A 183 -28.74 -11.91 29.03
C SER A 183 -28.58 -11.39 30.47
N LYS A 184 -27.89 -10.25 30.70
CA LYS A 184 -27.67 -9.70 32.06
C LYS A 184 -28.04 -8.23 32.28
N MET A 185 -29.03 -7.69 31.57
CA MET A 185 -29.80 -6.57 32.11
C MET A 185 -31.12 -7.14 32.64
N GLN A 186 -31.08 -7.74 33.84
CA GLN A 186 -32.30 -7.89 34.63
C GLN A 186 -32.78 -6.47 34.93
N ARG A 187 -33.76 -6.01 34.16
CA ARG A 187 -34.54 -4.84 34.48
C ARG A 187 -35.08 -5.07 35.89
N THR A 188 -34.59 -4.32 36.88
CA THR A 188 -35.07 -4.39 38.26
C THR A 188 -36.58 -4.19 38.22
N GLN A 189 -37.33 -5.28 38.38
CA GLN A 189 -38.78 -5.22 38.36
C GLN A 189 -39.21 -4.54 39.65
N MET A 190 -39.91 -3.43 39.51
CA MET A 190 -40.43 -2.69 40.65
C MET A 190 -41.49 -3.58 41.34
N PRO A 191 -41.38 -3.82 42.66
CA PRO A 191 -42.39 -4.59 43.37
C PRO A 191 -43.77 -3.95 43.18
N VAL A 192 -44.82 -4.76 43.10
CA VAL A 192 -46.18 -4.25 42.91
C VAL A 192 -46.67 -3.67 44.25
N ILE A 193 -47.25 -2.46 44.22
CA ILE A 193 -47.90 -1.90 45.42
C ILE A 193 -49.17 -2.71 45.69
N PRO A 194 -49.31 -3.36 46.86
CA PRO A 194 -50.51 -4.12 47.18
C PRO A 194 -51.76 -3.22 47.15
N ALA A 195 -52.83 -3.72 46.52
CA ALA A 195 -54.13 -3.03 46.51
C ALA A 195 -54.97 -3.36 47.77
N VAL A 196 -54.56 -4.36 48.54
CA VAL A 196 -55.21 -4.84 49.76
C VAL A 196 -54.16 -5.03 50.84
N PHE A 197 -54.54 -4.78 52.09
CA PHE A 197 -53.68 -4.84 53.28
C PHE A 197 -54.31 -5.81 54.30
N PRO A 198 -54.21 -7.13 54.07
CA PRO A 198 -54.79 -8.13 54.96
C PRO A 198 -54.29 -7.98 56.41
N GLU A 199 -53.10 -7.40 56.62
CA GLU A 199 -52.53 -7.12 57.93
C GLU A 199 -53.32 -6.09 58.76
N LEU A 200 -54.21 -5.31 58.12
CA LEU A 200 -55.13 -4.40 58.82
C LEU A 200 -56.38 -5.12 59.34
N GLU A 201 -56.77 -6.24 58.73
CA GLU A 201 -57.95 -7.03 59.13
C GLU A 201 -57.69 -7.87 60.39
N GLU A 202 -56.43 -8.16 60.69
CA GLU A 202 -55.99 -8.92 61.88
C GLU A 202 -55.87 -8.07 63.16
N LEU A 203 -56.01 -6.74 63.07
CA LEU A 203 -55.83 -5.81 64.19
C LEU A 203 -57.16 -5.52 64.92
N SER A 204 -57.10 -5.31 66.24
CA SER A 204 -58.29 -4.95 67.03
C SER A 204 -58.74 -3.50 66.78
N VAL A 205 -60.03 -3.20 66.99
CA VAL A 205 -60.59 -1.84 66.80
C VAL A 205 -59.81 -0.76 67.57
N SER A 206 -59.40 -1.06 68.80
CA SER A 206 -58.57 -0.18 69.63
C SER A 206 -57.14 0.03 69.09
N GLN A 207 -56.58 -0.97 68.38
CA GLN A 207 -55.30 -0.85 67.68
C GLN A 207 -55.44 -0.05 66.38
N LEU A 208 -56.54 -0.20 65.64
CA LEU A 208 -56.85 0.63 64.47
C LEU A 208 -57.06 2.10 64.85
N GLU A 209 -57.79 2.39 65.92
CA GLU A 209 -57.97 3.76 66.42
C GLU A 209 -56.64 4.38 66.85
N LYS A 210 -55.75 3.59 67.46
CA LYS A 210 -54.40 4.04 67.81
C LYS A 210 -53.53 4.28 66.56
N LEU A 211 -53.66 3.44 65.54
CA LEU A 211 -52.97 3.62 64.26
C LEU A 211 -53.50 4.82 63.46
N SER A 212 -54.80 5.14 63.57
CA SER A 212 -55.39 6.29 62.88
C SER A 212 -55.07 7.62 63.57
N SER A 213 -54.96 7.62 64.90
CA SER A 213 -54.67 8.81 65.71
C SER A 213 -53.17 9.10 65.87
N ASP A 214 -52.30 8.08 65.91
CA ASP A 214 -50.85 8.24 66.00
C ASP A 214 -50.13 7.98 64.66
N LYS A 215 -49.74 9.07 64.00
CA LYS A 215 -48.97 9.05 62.74
C LYS A 215 -47.63 8.32 62.85
N ARG A 216 -47.00 8.27 64.03
CA ARG A 216 -45.75 7.53 64.24
C ARG A 216 -46.01 6.03 64.32
N ALA A 217 -47.08 5.62 64.99
CA ALA A 217 -47.54 4.23 65.02
C ALA A 217 -47.88 3.74 63.60
N LEU A 218 -48.60 4.55 62.82
CA LEU A 218 -48.91 4.24 61.42
C LEU A 218 -47.65 4.08 60.57
N LYS A 219 -46.69 5.01 60.67
CA LYS A 219 -45.43 4.94 59.93
C LYS A 219 -44.59 3.71 60.31
N LYS A 220 -44.64 3.30 61.57
CA LYS A 220 -43.98 2.08 62.05
C LYS A 220 -44.63 0.84 61.43
N PHE A 221 -45.96 0.74 61.51
CA PHE A 221 -46.72 -0.35 60.91
C PHE A 221 -46.46 -0.46 59.39
N VAL A 222 -46.52 0.66 58.66
CA VAL A 222 -46.24 0.68 57.21
C VAL A 222 -44.80 0.24 56.88
N LYS A 223 -43.82 0.58 57.71
CA LYS A 223 -42.44 0.09 57.55
C LYS A 223 -42.30 -1.40 57.83
N ASP A 224 -43.19 -1.95 58.64
CA ASP A 224 -43.16 -3.36 59.01
C ASP A 224 -43.82 -4.26 57.95
N LEU A 225 -44.64 -3.70 57.05
CA LEU A 225 -45.23 -4.40 55.92
C LEU A 225 -44.16 -5.04 55.03
N THR A 226 -44.42 -6.29 54.63
CA THR A 226 -43.52 -7.10 53.78
C THR A 226 -43.17 -6.37 52.49
N SER A 227 -44.15 -5.82 51.79
CA SER A 227 -43.92 -5.10 50.53
C SER A 227 -43.00 -3.88 50.72
N VAL A 228 -43.12 -3.13 51.81
CA VAL A 228 -42.27 -1.94 52.07
C VAL A 228 -40.84 -2.36 52.43
N LYS A 229 -40.66 -3.47 53.14
CA LYS A 229 -39.34 -4.07 53.40
C LYS A 229 -38.67 -4.53 52.11
N GLU A 230 -39.39 -5.24 51.24
CA GLU A 230 -38.91 -5.69 49.92
C GLU A 230 -38.52 -4.49 49.04
N PHE A 231 -39.33 -3.43 49.00
CA PHE A 231 -38.98 -2.19 48.28
C PHE A 231 -37.72 -1.51 48.83
N THR A 232 -37.59 -1.47 50.16
CA THR A 232 -36.44 -0.87 50.83
C THR A 232 -35.17 -1.68 50.55
N GLN A 233 -35.28 -3.00 50.62
CA GLN A 233 -34.20 -3.93 50.30
C GLN A 233 -33.77 -3.79 48.85
N LEU A 234 -34.70 -3.79 47.89
CA LEU A 234 -34.37 -3.61 46.47
C LEU A 234 -33.68 -2.27 46.21
N ARG A 235 -34.13 -1.18 46.85
CA ARG A 235 -33.47 0.12 46.77
C ARG A 235 -32.03 0.03 47.25
N ASP A 236 -31.80 -0.59 48.41
CA ASP A 236 -30.48 -0.68 49.03
C ASP A 236 -29.54 -1.58 48.20
N GLU A 237 -30.04 -2.67 47.62
CA GLU A 237 -29.33 -3.52 46.66
C GLU A 237 -28.93 -2.76 45.40
N VAL A 238 -29.85 -2.00 44.81
CA VAL A 238 -29.57 -1.16 43.63
C VAL A 238 -28.54 -0.09 43.95
N LEU A 239 -28.65 0.59 45.09
CA LEU A 239 -27.67 1.58 45.53
C LEU A 239 -26.30 0.95 45.74
N HIS A 240 -26.24 -0.21 46.39
CA HIS A 240 -24.99 -0.93 46.63
C HIS A 240 -24.34 -1.38 45.32
N SER A 241 -25.13 -1.94 44.40
CA SER A 241 -24.68 -2.37 43.07
C SER A 241 -24.16 -1.18 42.25
N ASN A 242 -24.93 -0.08 42.17
CA ASN A 242 -24.53 1.13 41.46
C ASN A 242 -23.25 1.73 42.04
N MET A 243 -23.12 1.78 43.37
CA MET A 243 -21.91 2.25 44.05
C MET A 243 -20.71 1.34 43.74
N GLY A 244 -20.90 0.01 43.73
CA GLY A 244 -19.86 -0.95 43.35
C GLY A 244 -19.37 -0.73 41.91
N ILE A 245 -20.30 -0.54 40.97
CA ILE A 245 -19.97 -0.24 39.57
C ILE A 245 -19.24 1.09 39.47
N ALA A 246 -19.68 2.14 40.19
CA ALA A 246 -19.02 3.43 40.17
C ALA A 246 -17.59 3.35 40.72
N LYS A 247 -17.36 2.65 41.83
CA LYS A 247 -16.02 2.42 42.38
C LYS A 247 -15.12 1.64 41.42
N ALA A 248 -15.63 0.58 40.81
CA ALA A 248 -14.87 -0.19 39.82
C ALA A 248 -14.53 0.67 38.59
N THR A 249 -15.50 1.45 38.10
CA THR A 249 -15.30 2.36 36.95
C THR A 249 -14.24 3.41 37.25
N LEU A 250 -14.27 4.01 38.45
CA LEU A 250 -13.25 4.97 38.89
C LEU A 250 -11.88 4.30 39.07
N GLY A 251 -11.85 3.04 39.49
CA GLY A 251 -10.61 2.25 39.60
C GLY A 251 -9.86 2.08 38.27
N TYR A 252 -10.58 2.01 37.14
CA TYR A 252 -9.96 1.93 35.81
C TYR A 252 -9.37 3.26 35.32
N GLU A 253 -9.64 4.38 35.97
CA GLU A 253 -9.19 5.70 35.49
C GLU A 253 -7.66 5.82 35.48
N SER A 254 -6.99 5.35 36.53
CA SER A 254 -5.52 5.42 36.61
C SER A 254 -4.86 4.51 35.57
N GLU A 255 -5.35 3.27 35.43
CA GLU A 255 -4.83 2.32 34.45
C GLU A 255 -5.03 2.83 33.01
N LEU A 256 -6.20 3.41 32.70
CA LEU A 256 -6.46 4.01 31.39
C LEU A 256 -5.52 5.20 31.11
N ARG A 257 -5.22 6.01 32.13
CA ARG A 257 -4.32 7.15 32.01
C ARG A 257 -2.89 6.72 31.74
N GLU A 258 -2.40 5.72 32.48
CA GLU A 258 -1.07 5.13 32.26
C GLU A 258 -0.96 4.51 30.88
N LEU A 259 -1.99 3.76 30.44
CA LEU A 259 -1.99 3.14 29.12
C LEU A 259 -2.03 4.18 27.99
N GLN A 260 -2.76 5.29 28.18
CA GLN A 260 -2.74 6.43 27.25
C GLN A 260 -1.35 7.05 27.13
N GLU A 261 -0.64 7.23 28.25
CA GLU A 261 0.72 7.76 28.26
C GLU A 261 1.70 6.85 27.50
N VAL A 262 1.62 5.54 27.71
CA VAL A 262 2.43 4.55 26.98
C VAL A 262 2.15 4.62 25.48
N VAL A 263 0.87 4.69 25.08
CA VAL A 263 0.48 4.80 23.66
C VAL A 263 1.01 6.08 23.03
N GLU A 264 0.89 7.22 23.72
CA GLU A 264 1.41 8.49 23.20
C GLU A 264 2.93 8.49 23.09
N THR A 265 3.63 7.88 24.05
CA THR A 265 5.08 7.69 24.02
C THR A 265 5.50 6.83 22.82
N GLN A 266 4.87 5.67 22.63
CA GLN A 266 5.14 4.78 21.50
C GLN A 266 4.83 5.45 20.14
N ARG A 267 3.75 6.25 20.07
CA ARG A 267 3.42 7.04 18.87
C ARG A 267 4.49 8.08 18.57
N ALA A 268 5.05 8.73 19.59
CA ALA A 268 6.13 9.70 19.43
C ALA A 268 7.41 9.01 18.92
N GLU A 269 7.79 7.89 19.53
CA GLU A 269 8.94 7.08 19.09
C GLU A 269 8.79 6.59 17.65
N LEU A 270 7.61 6.07 17.28
CA LEU A 270 7.34 5.63 15.92
C LEU A 270 7.48 6.78 14.91
N ARG A 271 6.95 7.97 15.24
CA ARG A 271 7.09 9.16 14.39
C ARG A 271 8.55 9.56 14.22
N ALA A 272 9.33 9.57 15.31
CA ALA A 272 10.76 9.87 15.26
C ALA A 272 11.52 8.85 14.41
N ALA A 273 11.24 7.56 14.57
CA ALA A 273 11.86 6.50 13.77
C ALA A 273 11.51 6.62 12.27
N GLN A 274 10.26 6.96 11.94
CA GLN A 274 9.83 7.19 10.56
C GLN A 274 10.54 8.39 9.92
N GLN A 275 10.70 9.50 10.66
CA GLN A 275 11.46 10.65 10.19
C GLN A 275 12.93 10.30 9.94
N ALA A 276 13.58 9.63 10.89
CA ALA A 276 14.97 9.20 10.75
C ALA A 276 15.16 8.23 9.56
N LEU A 277 14.19 7.34 9.30
CA LEU A 277 14.21 6.47 8.14
C LEU A 277 14.09 7.26 6.83
N ALA A 278 13.14 8.21 6.77
CA ALA A 278 12.94 9.05 5.58
C ALA A 278 14.19 9.88 5.26
N GLU A 279 14.86 10.44 6.26
CA GLU A 279 16.13 11.14 6.11
C GLU A 279 17.24 10.24 5.58
N LYS A 280 17.38 9.03 6.15
CA LYS A 280 18.38 8.05 5.68
C LYS A 280 18.10 7.62 4.24
N GLN A 281 16.84 7.39 3.88
CA GLN A 281 16.44 7.05 2.51
C GLN A 281 16.70 8.21 1.54
N ALA A 282 16.39 9.45 1.93
CA ALA A 282 16.68 10.62 1.11
C ALA A 282 18.20 10.80 0.89
N ARG A 283 19.01 10.59 1.94
CA ARG A 283 20.48 10.59 1.82
C ARG A 283 20.97 9.49 0.88
N GLN A 284 20.46 8.27 1.03
CA GLN A 284 20.79 7.15 0.14
C GLN A 284 20.43 7.47 -1.31
N GLN A 285 19.23 8.01 -1.57
CA GLN A 285 18.79 8.39 -2.91
C GLN A 285 19.70 9.46 -3.52
N ARG A 286 20.12 10.47 -2.75
CA ARG A 286 21.08 11.49 -3.22
C ARG A 286 22.44 10.89 -3.57
N LEU A 287 22.97 10.00 -2.73
CA LEU A 287 24.24 9.32 -2.99
C LEU A 287 24.14 8.42 -4.22
N VAL A 288 23.09 7.59 -4.29
CA VAL A 288 22.83 6.73 -5.45
C VAL A 288 22.71 7.58 -6.70
N ALA A 289 21.92 8.67 -6.69
CA ALA A 289 21.74 9.58 -7.82
C ALA A 289 23.07 10.16 -8.33
N ARG A 290 23.94 10.63 -7.43
CA ARG A 290 25.27 11.18 -7.78
C ARG A 290 26.19 10.13 -8.38
N HIS A 291 26.10 8.88 -7.91
CA HIS A 291 26.98 7.79 -8.33
C HIS A 291 26.33 6.84 -9.35
N ARG A 292 25.21 7.23 -9.97
CA ARG A 292 24.63 6.46 -11.07
C ARG A 292 25.59 6.47 -12.25
N PRO A 293 25.69 5.38 -13.02
CA PRO A 293 26.50 5.34 -14.24
C PRO A 293 26.22 6.52 -15.18
N ASP A 294 24.96 6.94 -15.28
CA ASP A 294 24.53 8.04 -16.14
C ASP A 294 25.06 9.38 -15.63
N ALA A 295 24.95 9.66 -14.33
CA ALA A 295 25.47 10.87 -13.71
C ALA A 295 27.00 10.93 -13.77
N LEU A 296 27.69 9.80 -13.59
CA LEU A 296 29.14 9.72 -13.73
C LEU A 296 29.59 9.97 -15.18
N LEU A 297 28.85 9.46 -16.17
CA LEU A 297 29.13 9.74 -17.58
C LEU A 297 28.90 11.20 -17.92
N GLU A 298 27.82 11.81 -17.45
CA GLU A 298 27.58 13.26 -17.61
C GLU A 298 28.70 14.09 -16.96
N GLN A 299 29.15 13.71 -15.77
CA GLN A 299 30.28 14.36 -15.09
C GLN A 299 31.60 14.22 -15.87
N LEU A 300 31.89 13.04 -16.42
CA LEU A 300 33.08 12.83 -17.24
C LEU A 300 33.01 13.58 -18.56
N SER A 301 31.84 13.62 -19.20
CA SER A 301 31.62 14.37 -20.44
C SER A 301 31.79 15.88 -20.23
N ALA A 302 31.30 16.41 -19.10
CA ALA A 302 31.53 17.81 -18.72
C ALA A 302 33.02 18.07 -18.47
N ALA A 303 33.68 17.23 -17.67
CA ALA A 303 35.12 17.37 -17.40
C ALA A 303 35.97 17.26 -18.67
N ALA A 304 35.60 16.40 -19.63
CA ALA A 304 36.29 16.30 -20.91
C ALA A 304 36.20 17.62 -21.69
N LYS A 305 34.99 18.23 -21.74
CA LYS A 305 34.80 19.54 -22.39
C LYS A 305 35.59 20.64 -21.70
N ASP A 306 35.60 20.67 -20.37
CA ASP A 306 36.34 21.68 -19.60
C ASP A 306 37.85 21.58 -19.87
N VAL A 307 38.41 20.37 -19.84
CA VAL A 307 39.83 20.14 -20.11
C VAL A 307 40.19 20.47 -21.57
N ASP A 308 39.31 20.15 -22.54
CA ASP A 308 39.51 20.48 -23.95
C ASP A 308 39.51 22.01 -24.16
N ASN A 309 38.54 22.72 -23.59
CA ASN A 309 38.46 24.18 -23.61
C ASN A 309 39.73 24.82 -23.02
N GLU A 310 40.18 24.36 -21.85
CA GLU A 310 41.42 24.83 -21.23
C GLU A 310 42.64 24.58 -22.13
N SER A 311 42.68 23.44 -22.82
CA SER A 311 43.77 23.14 -23.76
C SER A 311 43.75 24.03 -25.00
N ASP A 312 42.55 24.39 -25.48
CA ASP A 312 42.35 25.29 -26.62
C ASP A 312 42.67 26.74 -26.26
N GLU A 313 42.42 27.16 -25.02
CA GLU A 313 42.87 28.45 -24.50
C GLU A 313 44.40 28.54 -24.49
N ILE A 314 45.10 27.49 -24.03
CA ILE A 314 46.57 27.43 -24.07
C ILE A 314 47.08 27.48 -25.51
N ALA A 315 46.45 26.73 -26.42
CA ALA A 315 46.81 26.76 -27.84
C ALA A 315 46.59 28.14 -28.47
N SER A 316 45.50 28.81 -28.08
CA SER A 316 45.19 30.18 -28.52
C SER A 316 46.25 31.15 -28.02
N GLN A 317 46.61 31.13 -26.73
CA GLN A 317 47.66 31.99 -26.17
C GLN A 317 49.01 31.80 -26.89
N PHE A 318 49.37 30.56 -27.25
CA PHE A 318 50.58 30.30 -28.04
C PHE A 318 50.48 30.87 -29.46
N ALA A 319 49.33 30.72 -30.13
CA ALA A 319 49.12 31.24 -31.48
C ALA A 319 49.17 32.78 -31.55
N HIS A 320 48.76 33.47 -30.49
CA HIS A 320 48.85 34.93 -30.38
C HIS A 320 50.24 35.41 -29.92
N GLY A 321 51.14 34.49 -29.52
CA GLY A 321 52.47 34.81 -29.03
C GLY A 321 52.53 35.24 -27.57
N ASP A 322 51.46 35.04 -26.79
CA ASP A 322 51.37 35.39 -25.37
C ASP A 322 52.24 34.47 -24.49
N ILE A 323 52.50 33.25 -24.97
CA ILE A 323 53.37 32.25 -24.32
C ILE A 323 54.42 31.72 -25.29
N ASP A 324 55.60 31.39 -24.77
CA ASP A 324 56.71 30.82 -25.55
C ASP A 324 56.59 29.30 -25.71
N VAL A 325 57.43 28.72 -26.57
CA VAL A 325 57.42 27.28 -26.88
C VAL A 325 57.65 26.43 -25.62
N ALA A 326 58.54 26.86 -24.73
CA ALA A 326 58.86 26.12 -23.51
C ALA A 326 57.66 26.09 -22.54
N ARG A 327 56.96 27.23 -22.36
CA ARG A 327 55.74 27.30 -21.55
C ARG A 327 54.59 26.54 -22.19
N PHE A 328 54.41 26.66 -23.51
CA PHE A 328 53.39 25.91 -24.25
C PHE A 328 53.54 24.40 -24.05
N ILE A 329 54.73 23.83 -24.26
CA ILE A 329 54.96 22.39 -24.10
C ILE A 329 54.69 21.95 -22.65
N SER A 330 55.11 22.74 -21.66
CA SER A 330 54.98 22.38 -20.24
C SER A 330 53.55 22.48 -19.70
N THR A 331 52.65 23.24 -20.34
CA THR A 331 51.24 23.35 -19.93
C THR A 331 50.28 22.57 -20.83
N TYR A 332 50.50 22.58 -22.15
CA TYR A 332 49.60 21.95 -23.12
C TYR A 332 49.66 20.42 -23.12
N LEU A 333 50.86 19.82 -23.07
CA LEU A 333 50.99 18.36 -23.11
C LEU A 333 50.38 17.67 -21.88
N PRO A 334 50.57 18.16 -20.64
CA PRO A 334 49.86 17.60 -19.49
C PRO A 334 48.34 17.72 -19.61
N GLN A 335 47.84 18.84 -20.13
CA GLN A 335 46.41 19.08 -20.31
C GLN A 335 45.79 18.13 -21.34
N ARG A 336 46.46 17.94 -22.49
CA ARG A 336 46.02 16.96 -23.49
C ARG A 336 46.12 15.52 -23.01
N ASN A 337 47.12 15.18 -22.20
CA ASN A 337 47.20 13.85 -21.58
C ASN A 337 46.08 13.63 -20.55
N LEU A 338 45.66 14.68 -19.82
CA LEU A 338 44.50 14.62 -18.95
C LEU A 338 43.21 14.41 -19.74
N LEU A 339 43.04 15.14 -20.86
CA LEU A 339 41.90 14.96 -21.76
C LEU A 339 41.80 13.50 -22.25
N GLU A 340 42.91 12.95 -22.73
CA GLU A 340 42.99 11.56 -23.20
C GLU A 340 42.55 10.56 -22.12
N LYS A 341 42.99 10.76 -20.87
CA LYS A 341 42.59 9.93 -19.72
C LYS A 341 41.09 10.04 -19.42
N VAL A 342 40.53 11.27 -19.42
CA VAL A 342 39.12 11.51 -19.13
C VAL A 342 38.22 10.92 -20.21
N VAL A 343 38.55 11.14 -21.49
CA VAL A 343 37.83 10.58 -22.64
C VAL A 343 37.89 9.05 -22.65
N THR A 344 39.06 8.48 -22.35
CA THR A 344 39.20 7.02 -22.23
C THR A 344 38.31 6.46 -21.12
N ALA A 345 38.26 7.13 -19.96
CA ALA A 345 37.38 6.74 -18.86
C ALA A 345 35.89 6.84 -19.24
N GLU A 346 35.48 7.90 -19.93
CA GLU A 346 34.11 8.10 -20.44
C GLU A 346 33.70 6.98 -21.40
N VAL A 347 34.54 6.68 -22.39
CA VAL A 347 34.30 5.62 -23.39
C VAL A 347 34.20 4.25 -22.72
N LEU A 348 35.12 3.91 -21.81
CA LEU A 348 35.11 2.63 -21.10
C LEU A 348 33.87 2.47 -20.21
N LEU A 349 33.46 3.51 -19.49
CA LEU A 349 32.24 3.50 -18.70
C LEU A 349 30.98 3.43 -19.57
N GLY A 350 30.98 4.12 -20.71
CA GLY A 350 29.89 4.09 -21.70
C GLY A 350 29.72 2.69 -22.29
N TRP A 351 30.83 2.04 -22.64
CA TRP A 351 30.85 0.67 -23.13
C TRP A 351 30.36 -0.32 -22.06
N ARG A 352 30.87 -0.22 -20.82
CA ARG A 352 30.44 -1.08 -19.71
C ARG A 352 28.96 -0.92 -19.39
N ARG A 353 28.42 0.31 -19.43
CA ARG A 353 26.99 0.60 -19.28
C ARG A 353 26.17 -0.03 -20.41
N SER A 354 26.64 0.07 -21.65
CA SER A 354 25.99 -0.56 -22.80
C SER A 354 25.92 -2.08 -22.65
N GLN A 355 27.03 -2.71 -22.24
CA GLN A 355 27.09 -4.14 -21.94
C GLN A 355 26.13 -4.55 -20.81
N LEU A 356 26.06 -3.77 -19.72
CA LEU A 356 25.13 -4.04 -18.62
C LEU A 356 23.66 -3.91 -19.04
N ARG A 357 23.31 -2.91 -19.86
CA ARG A 357 21.96 -2.75 -20.43
C ARG A 357 21.61 -3.89 -21.38
N ASN A 358 22.55 -4.30 -22.23
CA ASN A 358 22.38 -5.47 -23.07
C ASN A 358 22.18 -6.71 -22.20
N PHE A 359 23.03 -6.96 -21.20
CA PHE A 359 22.85 -8.09 -20.29
C PHE A 359 21.51 -8.10 -19.55
N GLN A 360 21.00 -6.94 -19.12
CA GLN A 360 19.67 -6.81 -18.52
C GLN A 360 18.55 -7.08 -19.54
N SER A 361 18.68 -6.58 -20.77
CA SER A 361 17.77 -6.84 -21.89
C SER A 361 17.72 -8.33 -22.25
N TRP A 362 18.89 -9.00 -22.28
CA TRP A 362 19.01 -10.43 -22.53
C TRP A 362 18.50 -11.28 -21.36
N ARG A 363 18.66 -10.84 -20.12
CA ARG A 363 17.99 -11.46 -18.96
C ARG A 363 16.48 -11.28 -19.02
N HIS A 364 15.99 -10.14 -19.47
CA HIS A 364 14.55 -9.89 -19.61
C HIS A 364 13.95 -10.74 -20.75
N MET A 365 14.66 -10.86 -21.88
CA MET A 365 14.34 -11.83 -22.95
C MET A 365 14.42 -13.28 -22.45
N GLY A 366 15.46 -13.67 -21.73
CA GLY A 366 15.61 -15.02 -21.16
C GLY A 366 14.59 -15.36 -20.06
N GLN A 367 13.99 -14.37 -19.40
CA GLN A 367 12.85 -14.56 -18.49
C GLN A 367 11.51 -14.64 -19.25
N CYS A 368 11.38 -13.95 -20.39
CA CYS A 368 10.26 -14.15 -21.32
C CYS A 368 10.34 -15.47 -22.10
N TRP A 369 11.53 -16.08 -22.21
CA TRP A 369 11.81 -17.32 -22.94
C TRP A 369 12.15 -18.52 -22.04
N ARG A 370 11.86 -18.47 -20.74
CA ARG A 370 12.02 -19.65 -19.87
C ARG A 370 10.82 -20.60 -20.01
N MET A 371 10.71 -21.20 -21.19
CA MET A 371 10.11 -22.52 -21.41
C MET A 371 11.19 -23.39 -22.03
N ASP A 372 11.56 -24.46 -21.31
CA ASP A 372 12.35 -25.63 -21.69
C ASP A 372 13.53 -25.44 -22.66
N CYS A 373 14.76 -25.47 -22.12
CA CYS A 373 15.86 -26.32 -22.63
C CYS A 373 17.15 -26.07 -21.82
N SER A 374 17.84 -27.15 -21.44
CA SER A 374 19.14 -27.13 -20.74
C SER A 374 20.32 -26.54 -21.56
N ASP A 375 20.06 -26.05 -22.77
CA ASP A 375 21.07 -25.57 -23.72
C ASP A 375 21.25 -24.03 -23.75
N SER A 376 20.34 -23.28 -23.12
CA SER A 376 20.40 -21.81 -23.10
C SER A 376 21.61 -21.26 -22.35
N SER A 377 22.22 -22.05 -21.48
CA SER A 377 23.40 -21.65 -20.70
C SER A 377 24.69 -21.62 -21.53
N HIS A 378 24.78 -22.42 -22.59
CA HIS A 378 25.96 -22.50 -23.45
C HIS A 378 25.92 -21.40 -24.52
N PHE A 379 24.75 -21.13 -25.12
CA PHE A 379 24.56 -20.04 -26.06
C PHE A 379 24.81 -18.66 -25.43
N MET A 380 24.29 -18.41 -24.22
CA MET A 380 24.57 -17.16 -23.49
C MET A 380 26.06 -16.98 -23.20
N ARG A 381 26.78 -18.05 -22.82
CA ARG A 381 28.23 -18.00 -22.59
C ARG A 381 29.02 -17.78 -23.87
N GLN A 382 28.62 -18.40 -24.99
CA GLN A 382 29.25 -18.22 -26.30
C GLN A 382 29.04 -16.80 -26.85
N CYS A 383 27.85 -16.22 -26.70
CA CYS A 383 27.56 -14.84 -27.08
C CYS A 383 28.32 -13.82 -26.22
N MET A 384 28.42 -14.07 -24.91
CA MET A 384 29.23 -13.25 -24.00
C MET A 384 30.73 -13.30 -24.36
N TRP A 385 31.24 -14.46 -24.74
CA TRP A 385 32.63 -14.64 -25.16
C TRP A 385 32.95 -13.89 -26.46
N ASN A 386 32.09 -14.00 -27.48
CA ASN A 386 32.26 -13.29 -28.75
C ASN A 386 32.15 -11.77 -28.60
N ALA A 387 31.25 -11.26 -27.73
CA ALA A 387 31.16 -9.83 -27.46
C ALA A 387 32.37 -9.27 -26.69
N TRP A 388 33.02 -10.09 -25.87
CA TRP A 388 34.24 -9.73 -25.13
C TRP A 388 35.49 -9.70 -26.02
N LEU A 389 35.58 -10.61 -27.01
CA LEU A 389 36.65 -10.66 -28.02
C LEU A 389 36.61 -9.49 -29.02
N HIS A 390 35.49 -8.79 -29.15
CA HIS A 390 35.34 -7.61 -30.01
C HIS A 390 35.57 -6.28 -29.28
N ALA A 391 36.22 -6.30 -28.10
CA ALA A 391 36.71 -5.08 -27.47
C ALA A 391 37.70 -4.36 -28.42
N PRO A 392 37.53 -3.05 -28.70
CA PRO A 392 38.50 -2.34 -29.52
C PRO A 392 39.82 -2.25 -28.76
N HIS A 393 40.88 -2.82 -29.34
CA HIS A 393 42.25 -2.45 -28.99
C HIS A 393 42.47 -1.01 -29.49
N THR A 394 42.47 -0.04 -28.58
CA THR A 394 42.93 1.32 -28.90
C THR A 394 44.46 1.30 -28.93
N GLY A 395 45.02 0.78 -30.03
CA GLY A 395 46.36 1.15 -30.44
C GLY A 395 46.32 2.60 -30.89
N GLY A 396 47.08 3.47 -30.23
CA GLY A 396 47.14 4.89 -30.54
C GLY A 396 47.39 5.14 -32.03
N GLN A 397 46.42 5.78 -32.68
CA GLN A 397 46.59 6.44 -33.96
C GLN A 397 46.30 7.92 -33.71
N PRO A 398 47.27 8.82 -33.95
CA PRO A 398 47.00 10.26 -33.88
C PRO A 398 46.10 10.65 -35.06
N SER A 399 44.96 11.28 -34.77
CA SER A 399 44.13 11.90 -35.81
C SER A 399 44.87 13.10 -36.43
N PRO A 400 44.85 13.26 -37.76
CA PRO A 400 45.49 14.39 -38.43
C PRO A 400 44.68 15.67 -38.22
N GLY A 401 45.33 16.71 -37.72
CA GLY A 401 44.74 18.04 -37.55
C GLY A 401 44.33 18.65 -38.90
N MET A 402 43.11 19.18 -38.96
CA MET A 402 42.67 20.04 -40.05
C MET A 402 42.84 21.50 -39.65
N MET A 403 43.76 22.21 -40.32
CA MET A 403 43.66 23.65 -40.56
C MET A 403 43.94 23.96 -42.05
N GLN A 404 42.83 24.26 -42.73
CA GLN A 404 42.55 25.15 -43.87
C GLN A 404 43.50 25.45 -45.05
N SER A 405 42.83 25.51 -46.22
CA SER A 405 42.93 26.49 -47.32
C SER A 405 43.88 26.21 -48.50
N GLY A 406 43.36 26.45 -49.71
CA GLY A 406 44.16 26.91 -50.85
C GLY A 406 44.16 26.02 -52.10
N GLN A 407 43.64 26.55 -53.20
CA GLN A 407 43.63 25.99 -54.55
C GLN A 407 45.06 25.78 -55.12
N HIS A 408 45.31 24.68 -55.83
CA HIS A 408 45.82 24.64 -57.22
C HIS A 408 46.08 23.19 -57.68
N ALA A 409 45.75 22.93 -58.96
CA ALA A 409 45.93 21.66 -59.64
C ALA A 409 47.35 21.46 -60.18
N SER A 410 47.86 20.21 -60.20
CA SER A 410 48.61 19.63 -61.33
C SER A 410 48.98 18.15 -61.11
N ASN A 411 48.87 17.40 -62.21
CA ASN A 411 49.16 15.97 -62.38
C ASN A 411 50.58 15.55 -61.99
N ALA A 412 50.74 14.37 -61.36
CA ALA A 412 51.88 13.49 -61.61
C ALA A 412 51.60 12.06 -61.14
N GLN A 413 51.69 11.14 -62.10
CA GLN A 413 51.56 9.70 -62.03
C GLN A 413 52.90 9.06 -61.65
N ARG A 414 52.95 8.09 -60.71
CA ARG A 414 53.94 7.01 -60.69
C ARG A 414 53.58 5.88 -59.70
N GLN A 415 54.07 4.70 -60.06
CA GLN A 415 53.62 3.35 -59.71
C GLN A 415 54.12 2.81 -58.36
N MET A 416 53.31 1.90 -57.78
CA MET A 416 53.60 0.63 -57.07
C MET A 416 55.08 0.13 -57.06
N PRO A 417 55.54 -0.60 -56.01
CA PRO A 417 55.08 -1.97 -55.79
C PRO A 417 54.79 -2.45 -54.36
N GLN A 418 53.85 -3.40 -54.34
CA GLN A 418 53.49 -4.35 -53.30
C GLN A 418 54.67 -5.25 -52.93
N HIS A 419 54.88 -5.48 -51.63
CA HIS A 419 55.48 -6.72 -51.16
C HIS A 419 54.61 -7.33 -50.06
N SER A 420 53.96 -8.42 -50.42
CA SER A 420 53.30 -9.36 -49.54
C SER A 420 54.35 -10.17 -48.78
N SER A 421 54.18 -10.37 -47.47
CA SER A 421 54.64 -11.60 -46.83
C SER A 421 53.72 -11.95 -45.66
N SER A 422 53.09 -13.11 -45.81
CA SER A 422 52.22 -13.78 -44.87
C SER A 422 53.01 -14.82 -44.09
N THR A 423 52.99 -14.76 -42.76
CA THR A 423 53.28 -15.92 -41.91
C THR A 423 52.58 -15.78 -40.55
N PRO A 424 51.72 -16.73 -40.14
CA PRO A 424 51.02 -16.66 -38.86
C PRO A 424 51.80 -17.43 -37.78
N HIS A 425 52.29 -16.74 -36.75
CA HIS A 425 52.74 -17.40 -35.53
C HIS A 425 51.55 -17.62 -34.59
N ARG A 426 51.18 -18.90 -34.44
CA ARG A 426 50.29 -19.44 -33.42
C ARG A 426 50.98 -19.30 -32.06
N HIS A 427 50.38 -18.59 -31.11
CA HIS A 427 50.67 -18.77 -29.69
C HIS A 427 49.41 -19.07 -28.90
N VAL A 428 49.55 -20.10 -28.08
CA VAL A 428 48.57 -20.83 -27.29
C VAL A 428 48.17 -20.02 -26.06
N ALA A 429 46.87 -19.93 -25.80
CA ALA A 429 46.33 -19.34 -24.58
C ALA A 429 46.40 -20.33 -23.40
N THR A 430 46.98 -19.91 -22.28
CA THR A 430 46.85 -20.55 -20.97
C THR A 430 45.69 -19.92 -20.19
N PRO A 431 44.83 -20.69 -19.50
CA PRO A 431 43.61 -20.17 -18.89
C PRO A 431 43.85 -19.81 -17.41
N CYS A 432 43.68 -18.53 -17.05
CA CYS A 432 43.51 -18.12 -15.66
C CYS A 432 42.03 -17.89 -15.38
N HIS A 433 41.37 -18.95 -14.92
CA HIS A 433 40.04 -18.92 -14.32
C HIS A 433 40.18 -18.63 -12.82
N ARG A 434 39.32 -17.72 -12.31
CA ARG A 434 38.86 -17.50 -10.92
C ARG A 434 39.28 -16.18 -10.28
N LEU A 435 38.31 -15.62 -9.53
CA LEU A 435 38.25 -14.40 -8.71
C LEU A 435 37.73 -13.18 -9.50
N ILE A 436 36.60 -12.52 -9.20
CA ILE A 436 35.71 -12.47 -8.03
C ILE A 436 34.31 -12.08 -8.52
N ALA A 437 33.31 -12.88 -8.13
CA ALA A 437 31.90 -12.51 -8.18
C ALA A 437 31.44 -12.23 -6.75
N THR A 438 31.52 -10.97 -6.33
CA THR A 438 30.79 -10.50 -5.14
C THR A 438 30.59 -9.00 -5.28
N PHE A 439 29.38 -8.56 -5.64
CA PHE A 439 28.75 -7.28 -5.25
C PHE A 439 27.42 -7.14 -5.98
N ILE A 440 26.43 -7.94 -5.59
CA ILE A 440 25.00 -7.60 -5.77
C ILE A 440 24.26 -8.13 -4.53
N ALA A 441 24.30 -7.32 -3.48
CA ALA A 441 23.32 -7.32 -2.39
C ALA A 441 23.47 -6.00 -1.65
N PHE A 442 22.86 -4.93 -2.19
CA PHE A 442 22.29 -3.79 -1.45
C PHE A 442 21.36 -3.02 -2.37
#